data_AF-S8DVP6-F1
#
_entry.id   AF-S8DVP6-F1
#
_cell.length_a   1.000
_cell.length_b   1.000
_cell.length_c   1.000
_cell.angle_alpha   90.00
_cell.angle_beta   90.00
_cell.angle_gamma   90.00
#
_symmetry.space_group_name_H-M   'P 1'
#
loop_
_entity.id
_entity.type
_entity.pdbx_description
1 polymer ?
#
loop_
_entity_poly.entity_id
_entity_poly.type
_entity_poly.pdbx_seq_one_letter_code
_entity_poly.pdbx_strand_id
1 'polypeptide(L)'
;NYFTWRRGVRLALGAKNKLGIIDGDVPQPPINDPSYGLWLRNDCMVTSWLLNSISKELVSSFTNCGSAIELWRTLAAHYGIMNNNLLYQNQYDLYNLKQGDLSISEYYTKLTALWKDMDTLFPEVTCDHC
;
A
#
# COMPACT_ATOMS: atom_id res chain seq x y z
N ASN A 1 -3.84 -6.41 1.88
CA ASN A 1 -4.06 -5.20 2.73
C ASN A 1 -3.28 -3.95 2.26
N TYR A 2 -2.32 -4.03 1.33
CA TYR A 2 -1.57 -2.84 0.90
C TYR A 2 -2.45 -1.66 0.46
N PHE A 3 -3.52 -1.91 -0.31
CA PHE A 3 -4.42 -0.85 -0.78
C PHE A 3 -5.16 -0.13 0.34
N THR A 4 -5.68 -0.86 1.34
CA THR A 4 -6.30 -0.29 2.54
C THR A 4 -5.32 0.56 3.32
N TRP A 5 -4.12 0.02 3.58
CA TRP A 5 -3.06 0.73 4.28
C TRP A 5 -2.66 2.01 3.52
N ARG A 6 -2.43 1.91 2.20
CA ARG A 6 -2.08 3.03 1.33
C ARG A 6 -3.13 4.13 1.42
N ARG A 7 -4.42 3.78 1.37
CA ARG A 7 -5.51 4.74 1.52
C ARG A 7 -5.50 5.40 2.90
N GLY A 8 -5.37 4.62 3.96
CA GLY A 8 -5.30 5.11 5.34
C GLY A 8 -4.15 6.08 5.58
N VAL A 9 -2.95 5.75 5.10
CA VAL A 9 -1.78 6.64 5.17
C VAL A 9 -2.03 7.95 4.43
N ARG A 10 -2.56 7.91 3.20
CA ARG A 10 -2.86 9.13 2.44
C ARG A 10 -3.87 10.02 3.17
N LEU A 11 -4.91 9.45 3.76
CA LEU A 11 -5.89 10.22 4.55
C LEU A 11 -5.25 10.86 5.78
N ALA A 12 -4.45 10.11 6.54
CA ALA A 12 -3.77 10.61 7.73
C ALA A 12 -2.77 11.74 7.41
N LEU A 13 -2.02 11.62 6.32
CA LEU A 13 -1.10 12.67 5.85
C LEU A 13 -1.86 13.87 5.31
N GLY A 14 -2.99 13.66 4.63
CA GLY A 14 -3.85 14.72 4.12
C GLY A 14 -4.40 15.58 5.24
N ALA A 15 -4.92 14.94 6.31
CA ALA A 15 -5.40 15.63 7.50
C ALA A 15 -4.33 16.48 8.22
N LYS A 16 -3.04 16.24 7.95
CA LYS A 16 -1.91 16.96 8.55
C LYS A 16 -1.18 17.88 7.58
N ASN A 17 -1.71 18.09 6.37
CA ASN A 17 -1.06 18.84 5.29
C ASN A 17 0.36 18.33 4.98
N LYS A 18 0.56 17.00 4.95
CA LYS A 18 1.85 16.36 4.65
C LYS A 18 1.86 15.53 3.37
N LEU A 19 0.76 15.48 2.62
CA LEU A 19 0.69 14.70 1.37
C LEU A 19 1.77 15.08 0.36
N GLY A 20 2.06 16.39 0.20
CA GLY A 20 3.08 16.87 -0.73
C GLY A 20 4.49 16.35 -0.46
N ILE A 21 4.78 15.83 0.74
CA ILE A 21 6.07 15.19 1.06
C ILE A 21 6.20 13.85 0.32
N ILE A 22 5.15 13.01 0.29
CA ILE A 22 5.20 11.69 -0.37
C ILE A 22 4.85 11.76 -1.86
N ASP A 23 4.10 12.78 -2.28
CA ASP A 23 3.74 12.99 -3.68
C ASP A 23 4.89 13.68 -4.46
N GLY A 24 5.79 14.38 -3.75
CA GLY A 24 6.96 15.05 -4.32
C GLY A 24 6.71 16.50 -4.72
N ASP A 25 5.54 17.04 -4.41
CA ASP A 25 5.18 18.45 -4.61
C ASP A 25 6.04 19.39 -3.78
N VAL A 26 6.63 18.89 -2.69
CA VAL A 26 7.53 19.61 -1.79
C VAL A 26 8.93 19.00 -1.91
N PRO A 27 9.71 19.39 -2.94
CA PRO A 27 11.04 18.81 -3.19
C PRO A 27 12.03 19.24 -2.10
N GLN A 28 13.08 18.42 -1.92
CA GLN A 28 14.17 18.75 -1.02
C GLN A 28 14.87 20.03 -1.48
N PRO A 29 14.88 21.10 -0.66
CA PRO A 29 15.59 22.32 -1.00
C PRO A 29 17.11 22.13 -0.79
N PRO A 30 17.94 23.03 -1.35
CA PRO A 30 19.39 23.01 -1.12
C PRO A 30 19.72 23.08 0.38
N ILE A 31 20.83 22.44 0.80
CA ILE A 31 21.24 22.39 2.22
C ILE A 31 21.44 23.78 2.83
N ASN A 32 21.84 24.76 2.00
CA ASN A 32 22.08 26.14 2.42
C ASN A 32 20.80 27.00 2.44
N ASP A 33 19.66 26.43 2.04
CA ASP A 33 18.38 27.14 2.01
C ASP A 33 17.81 27.24 3.45
N PRO A 34 17.34 28.42 3.88
CA PRO A 34 16.71 28.59 5.20
C PRO A 34 15.52 27.64 5.46
N SER A 35 14.85 27.17 4.41
CA SER A 35 13.72 26.24 4.49
C SER A 35 14.14 24.77 4.65
N TYR A 36 15.42 24.43 4.47
CA TYR A 36 15.91 23.05 4.55
C TYR A 36 15.63 22.38 5.89
N GLY A 37 15.85 23.09 7.00
CA GLY A 37 15.57 22.55 8.34
C GLY A 37 14.09 22.23 8.55
N LEU A 38 13.19 23.07 8.01
CA LEU A 38 11.75 22.83 8.06
C LEU A 38 11.33 21.65 7.18
N TRP A 39 11.90 21.56 5.99
CA TRP A 39 11.69 20.43 5.08
C TRP A 39 12.13 19.11 5.73
N LEU A 40 13.37 19.06 6.24
CA LEU A 40 13.94 17.88 6.87
C LEU A 40 13.10 17.40 8.06
N ARG A 41 12.61 18.33 8.89
CA ARG A 41 11.72 17.98 10.01
C ARG A 41 10.43 17.31 9.52
N ASN A 42 9.83 17.82 8.44
CA ASN A 42 8.62 17.24 7.86
C ASN A 42 8.90 15.85 7.26
N ASP A 43 10.00 15.71 6.53
CA ASP A 43 10.41 14.43 5.95
C ASP A 43 10.65 13.38 7.05
N CYS A 44 11.45 13.67 8.07
CA CYS A 44 11.69 12.75 9.19
C CYS A 44 10.39 12.34 9.91
N MET A 45 9.47 13.30 10.10
CA MET A 45 8.18 13.03 10.72
C MET A 45 7.35 12.04 9.89
N VAL A 46 7.22 12.28 8.58
CA VAL A 46 6.47 11.39 7.69
C VAL A 46 7.14 10.03 7.58
N THR A 47 8.46 9.96 7.45
CA THR A 47 9.24 8.72 7.45
C THR A 47 8.97 7.91 8.72
N SER A 48 8.97 8.55 9.89
CA SER A 48 8.67 7.87 11.16
C SER A 48 7.24 7.31 11.19
N TRP A 49 6.25 8.04 10.67
CA TRP A 49 4.87 7.56 10.61
C TRP A 49 4.72 6.37 9.66
N LEU A 50 5.39 6.41 8.50
CA LEU A 50 5.40 5.31 7.55
C LEU A 50 6.01 4.05 8.18
N LEU A 51 7.20 4.15 8.76
CA LEU A 51 7.89 3.02 9.40
C LEU A 51 7.09 2.43 10.58
N ASN A 52 6.44 3.28 11.39
CA ASN A 52 5.60 2.82 12.49
C ASN A 52 4.26 2.22 12.04
N SER A 53 3.87 2.44 10.78
CA SER A 53 2.61 1.94 10.22
C SER A 53 2.74 0.60 9.49
N ILE A 54 3.96 0.08 9.32
CA ILE A 54 4.24 -1.21 8.68
C ILE A 54 4.72 -2.24 9.71
N SER A 55 4.69 -3.52 9.36
CA SER A 55 5.16 -4.57 10.28
C SER A 55 6.67 -4.48 10.52
N LYS A 56 7.11 -4.81 11.75
CA LYS A 56 8.52 -4.72 12.17
C LYS A 56 9.47 -5.52 11.29
N GLU A 57 9.01 -6.65 10.76
CA GLU A 57 9.76 -7.51 9.83
C GLU A 57 10.09 -6.77 8.52
N LEU A 58 9.24 -5.84 8.11
CA LEU A 58 9.44 -5.06 6.89
C LEU A 58 10.34 -3.85 7.12
N VAL A 59 10.29 -3.24 8.31
CA VAL A 59 11.10 -2.06 8.66
C VAL A 59 12.59 -2.27 8.36
N SER A 60 13.14 -3.45 8.65
CA SER A 60 14.55 -3.78 8.40
C SER A 60 14.94 -3.78 6.92
N SER A 61 13.98 -4.01 6.03
CA SER A 61 14.19 -3.96 4.57
C SER A 61 14.19 -2.53 4.03
N PHE A 62 13.70 -1.56 4.82
CA PHE A 62 13.53 -0.16 4.43
C PHE A 62 14.42 0.81 5.21
N THR A 63 15.30 0.32 6.09
CA THR A 63 16.23 1.13 6.89
C THR A 63 17.19 1.99 6.07
N ASN A 64 17.40 1.65 4.79
CA ASN A 64 18.28 2.39 3.89
C ASN A 64 17.58 3.51 3.10
N CYS A 65 16.24 3.62 3.17
CA CYS A 65 15.52 4.70 2.49
C CYS A 65 15.86 6.04 3.15
N GLY A 66 16.37 6.99 2.37
CA GLY A 66 16.87 8.27 2.87
C GLY A 66 15.82 9.36 3.03
N SER A 67 14.59 9.13 2.52
CA SER A 67 13.49 10.10 2.57
C SER A 67 12.13 9.43 2.62
N ALA A 68 11.11 10.17 3.04
CA ALA A 68 9.74 9.70 3.11
C ALA A 68 9.19 9.32 1.72
N ILE A 69 9.55 10.08 0.68
CA ILE A 69 9.12 9.84 -0.69
C ILE A 69 9.75 8.56 -1.27
N GLU A 70 11.03 8.32 -0.99
CA GLU A 70 11.71 7.11 -1.42
C GLU A 70 11.10 5.87 -0.74
N LEU A 71 10.88 5.95 0.58
CA LEU A 71 10.20 4.90 1.33
C LEU A 71 8.81 4.61 0.77
N TRP A 72 8.01 5.65 0.55
CA TRP A 72 6.66 5.54 0.00
C TRP A 72 6.66 4.87 -1.38
N ARG A 73 7.54 5.30 -2.28
CA ARG A 73 7.67 4.74 -3.63
C ARG A 73 8.15 3.29 -3.61
N THR A 74 9.10 2.96 -2.75
CA THR A 74 9.64 1.60 -2.63
C THR A 74 8.56 0.64 -2.10
N LEU A 75 7.80 1.05 -1.07
CA LEU A 75 6.65 0.31 -0.58
C LEU A 75 5.59 0.12 -1.68
N ALA A 76 5.33 1.15 -2.48
CA ALA A 76 4.39 1.07 -3.59
C ALA A 76 4.84 0.18 -4.74
N ALA A 77 6.12 0.23 -5.12
CA ALA A 77 6.66 -0.63 -6.15
C ALA A 77 6.63 -2.10 -5.70
N HIS A 78 7.10 -2.38 -4.49
CA HIS A 78 7.20 -3.75 -3.99
C HIS A 78 5.81 -4.37 -3.76
N TYR A 79 4.95 -3.71 -2.98
CA TYR A 79 3.66 -4.28 -2.60
C TYR A 79 2.54 -3.95 -3.58
N GLY A 80 2.60 -2.84 -4.32
CA GLY A 80 1.61 -2.54 -5.35
C GLY A 80 1.67 -3.54 -6.51
N ILE A 81 2.87 -3.85 -7.01
CA ILE A 81 3.05 -4.83 -8.10
C ILE A 81 2.70 -6.24 -7.65
N MET A 82 3.17 -6.68 -6.47
CA MET A 82 2.84 -8.02 -5.96
C MET A 82 1.33 -8.23 -5.79
N ASN A 83 0.60 -7.24 -5.25
CA ASN A 83 -0.85 -7.36 -5.10
C ASN A 83 -1.58 -7.33 -6.46
N ASN A 84 -1.08 -6.58 -7.46
CA ASN A 84 -1.62 -6.62 -8.82
C ASN A 84 -1.41 -7.98 -9.49
N ASN A 85 -0.21 -8.56 -9.37
CA ASN A 85 0.08 -9.88 -9.93
C ASN A 85 -0.78 -10.96 -9.29
N LEU A 86 -0.95 -10.91 -7.96
CA LEU A 86 -1.84 -11.83 -7.23
C LEU A 86 -3.29 -11.67 -7.68
N LEU A 87 -3.76 -10.44 -7.90
CA LEU A 87 -5.09 -10.19 -8.43
C LEU A 87 -5.29 -10.83 -9.81
N TYR A 88 -4.35 -10.62 -10.74
CA TYR A 88 -4.42 -11.20 -12.08
C TYR A 88 -4.40 -12.73 -12.03
N GLN A 89 -3.58 -13.32 -11.16
CA GLN A 89 -3.55 -14.76 -10.96
C GLN A 89 -4.90 -15.28 -10.45
N ASN A 90 -5.48 -14.63 -9.43
CA ASN A 90 -6.78 -15.01 -8.88
C ASN A 90 -7.90 -14.91 -9.93
N GLN A 91 -7.89 -13.87 -10.77
CA GLN A 91 -8.84 -13.71 -11.88
C GLN A 91 -8.67 -14.81 -12.93
N TYR A 92 -7.43 -15.15 -13.28
CA TYR A 92 -7.13 -16.24 -14.21
C TYR A 92 -7.58 -17.59 -13.65
N ASP A 93 -7.30 -17.87 -12.37
CA ASP A 93 -7.70 -19.11 -11.72
C ASP A 93 -9.22 -19.22 -11.63
N LEU A 94 -9.92 -18.12 -11.33
CA LEU A 94 -11.38 -18.07 -11.35
C LEU A 94 -11.95 -18.35 -12.75
N TYR A 95 -11.41 -17.69 -13.78
CA TYR A 95 -11.86 -17.88 -15.16
C TYR A 95 -11.69 -19.32 -15.65
N ASN A 96 -10.61 -19.98 -15.22
CA ASN A 96 -10.32 -21.35 -15.59
C ASN A 96 -10.89 -22.39 -14.62
N LEU A 97 -11.50 -21.98 -13.51
CA LEU A 97 -12.07 -22.89 -12.52
C LEU A 97 -13.31 -23.58 -13.11
N LYS A 98 -13.15 -24.85 -13.46
CA LYS A 98 -14.22 -25.76 -13.86
C LYS A 98 -14.38 -26.83 -12.79
N GLN A 99 -15.61 -27.29 -12.57
CA GLN A 99 -15.88 -28.38 -11.63
C GLN A 99 -15.11 -29.65 -12.05
N GLY A 100 -15.20 -30.06 -13.32
CA GLY A 100 -14.49 -31.25 -13.82
C GLY A 100 -14.79 -32.48 -12.97
N ASP A 101 -13.74 -33.16 -12.53
CA ASP A 101 -13.80 -34.33 -11.64
C ASP A 101 -13.85 -33.97 -10.14
N LEU A 102 -13.85 -32.68 -9.79
CA LEU A 102 -13.96 -32.24 -8.39
C LEU A 102 -15.36 -32.50 -7.85
N SER A 103 -15.44 -32.89 -6.58
CA SER A 103 -16.72 -32.87 -5.88
C SER A 103 -17.26 -31.45 -5.79
N ILE A 104 -18.59 -31.34 -5.66
CA ILE A 104 -19.27 -30.05 -5.49
C ILE A 104 -18.68 -29.27 -4.30
N SER A 105 -18.37 -29.97 -3.20
CA SER A 105 -17.78 -29.37 -2.01
C SER A 105 -16.38 -28.80 -2.27
N GLU A 106 -15.53 -29.52 -2.99
CA GLU A 106 -14.17 -29.06 -3.31
C GLU A 106 -14.19 -27.87 -4.29
N TYR A 107 -15.03 -27.95 -5.33
CA TYR A 107 -15.22 -26.85 -6.27
C TYR A 107 -15.71 -25.59 -5.56
N TYR A 108 -16.76 -25.72 -4.74
CA TYR A 108 -17.33 -24.59 -4.01
C TYR A 108 -16.34 -23.99 -3.00
N THR A 109 -15.54 -24.83 -2.34
CA THR A 109 -14.49 -24.38 -1.42
C THR A 109 -13.43 -23.56 -2.17
N LYS A 110 -12.94 -24.04 -3.32
CA LYS A 110 -11.97 -23.32 -4.16
C LYS A 110 -12.53 -22.00 -4.68
N LEU A 111 -13.77 -21.99 -5.17
CA LEU A 111 -14.45 -20.79 -5.63
C LEU A 111 -14.56 -19.74 -4.52
N THR A 112 -15.00 -20.17 -3.33
CA THR A 112 -15.18 -19.28 -2.17
C THR A 112 -13.84 -18.73 -1.67
N ALA A 113 -12.77 -19.52 -1.72
CA ALA A 113 -11.43 -19.08 -1.36
C ALA A 113 -10.93 -17.97 -2.31
N LEU A 114 -11.01 -18.20 -3.64
CA LEU A 114 -10.62 -17.21 -4.65
C LEU A 114 -11.40 -15.89 -4.52
N TRP A 115 -12.71 -15.98 -4.25
CA TRP A 115 -13.54 -14.81 -3.99
C TRP A 115 -13.08 -14.02 -2.76
N LYS A 116 -12.91 -14.70 -1.61
CA LYS A 116 -12.44 -14.06 -0.38
C LYS A 116 -11.07 -13.40 -0.57
N ASP A 117 -10.15 -14.06 -1.29
CA ASP A 117 -8.83 -13.50 -1.54
C ASP A 117 -8.92 -12.23 -2.39
N MET A 118 -9.80 -12.17 -3.39
CA MET A 118 -10.05 -10.95 -4.17
C MET A 118 -10.69 -9.83 -3.34
N ASP A 119 -11.64 -10.14 -2.44
CA ASP A 119 -12.22 -9.13 -1.53
C ASP A 119 -11.15 -8.51 -0.60
N THR A 120 -10.13 -9.27 -0.19
CA THR A 120 -9.03 -8.71 0.62
C THR A 120 -8.09 -7.78 -0.17
N LEU A 121 -8.10 -7.89 -1.50
CA LEU A 121 -7.37 -7.01 -2.42
C LEU A 121 -8.19 -5.76 -2.77
N PHE A 122 -9.51 -5.85 -2.69
CA PHE A 122 -10.45 -4.74 -2.86
C PHE A 122 -11.33 -4.58 -1.61
N PRO A 123 -10.87 -3.84 -0.59
CA PRO A 123 -11.75 -3.49 0.52
C PRO A 123 -12.95 -2.76 -0.08
N GLU A 124 -14.16 -3.27 0.17
CA GLU A 124 -15.40 -2.64 -0.28
C GLU A 124 -15.34 -1.14 0.02
N VAL A 125 -15.54 -0.32 -1.02
CA VAL A 125 -15.70 1.11 -0.86
C VAL A 125 -17.09 1.34 -0.28
N THR A 126 -17.24 1.26 1.05
CA THR A 126 -18.40 1.84 1.70
C THR A 126 -18.23 3.36 1.63
N CYS A 127 -18.89 3.95 0.64
CA CYS A 127 -19.12 5.39 0.62
C CYS A 127 -20.12 5.69 1.75
N ASP A 128 -19.62 5.86 2.98
CA ASP A 128 -20.48 6.14 4.14
C ASP A 128 -21.01 7.58 4.17
N HIS A 129 -20.77 8.41 3.15
CA HIS A 129 -21.30 9.77 3.04
C HIS A 129 -21.91 10.02 1.65
N CYS A 130 -23.18 9.66 1.51
CA CYS A 130 -24.18 10.45 0.78
C CYS A 130 -25.09 11.12 1.80
#